data_AF-A0AAE0WSP3-F1
#
_entry.id   AF-A0AAE0WSP3-F1
#
_cell.length_a   1.000
_cell.length_b   1.000
_cell.length_c   1.000
_cell.angle_alpha   90.00
_cell.angle_beta   90.00
_cell.angle_gamma   90.00
#
_symmetry.space_group_name_H-M   'P 1'
#
loop_
_entity.id
_entity.type
_entity.pdbx_description
1 polymer ?
#
loop_
_entity_poly.entity_id
_entity_poly.type
_entity_poly.pdbx_seq_one_letter_code
_entity_poly.pdbx_strand_id
1 'polypeptide(L)'
;MAGQHEFPALFMIEGSNRHEIILVNPGHDLDELKQSMEKLAALSPNCQEILSKYRNKDSVDHISEVKVRWGGKDKQLFPKETLLTEDNCEPVLRMMAIGVGQDVFDVKLEKAAAKK
;
A
#
# COMPACT_ATOMS: atom_id res chain seq x y z
N MET A 1 21.62 -12.87 -1.87
CA MET A 1 20.24 -13.34 -2.13
C MET A 1 19.23 -12.44 -1.42
N ALA A 2 19.35 -11.11 -1.54
CA ALA A 2 18.39 -10.16 -0.98
C ALA A 2 17.47 -9.74 -2.15
N GLY A 3 16.16 -9.98 -2.05
CA GLY A 3 15.19 -9.65 -3.09
C GLY A 3 14.36 -10.80 -3.66
N GLN A 4 14.53 -12.05 -3.19
CA GLN A 4 13.64 -13.18 -3.51
C GLN A 4 12.71 -13.58 -2.35
N HIS A 5 12.92 -13.01 -1.16
CA HIS A 5 12.13 -13.31 0.02
C HIS A 5 11.15 -12.18 0.29
N GLU A 6 10.04 -12.52 0.92
CA GLU A 6 9.07 -11.55 1.38
C GLU A 6 9.72 -10.52 2.32
N PHE A 7 9.24 -9.29 2.31
CA PHE A 7 9.75 -8.23 3.16
C PHE A 7 8.62 -7.41 3.80
N PRO A 8 8.78 -6.97 5.06
CA PRO A 8 7.79 -6.12 5.70
C PRO A 8 7.84 -4.69 5.12
N ALA A 9 6.68 -4.10 4.90
CA ALA A 9 6.53 -2.72 4.49
C ALA A 9 5.38 -2.05 5.24
N LEU A 10 5.51 -0.75 5.50
CA LEU A 10 4.43 0.08 6.02
C LEU A 10 3.59 0.58 4.84
N PHE A 11 2.26 0.52 4.94
CA PHE A 11 1.38 1.29 4.09
C PHE A 11 0.54 2.28 4.91
N MET A 12 0.27 3.44 4.32
CA MET A 12 -0.53 4.51 4.91
C MET A 12 -1.68 4.86 3.98
N ILE A 13 -2.85 5.13 4.56
CA ILE A 13 -4.02 5.57 3.79
C ILE A 13 -3.91 7.09 3.59
N GLU A 14 -3.81 7.51 2.33
CA GLU A 14 -3.66 8.91 1.93
C GLU A 14 -4.75 9.79 2.56
N GLY A 15 -4.36 10.97 3.06
CA GLY A 15 -5.26 11.90 3.74
C GLY A 15 -5.60 11.52 5.18
N SER A 16 -4.96 10.50 5.77
CA SER A 16 -5.14 10.12 7.17
C SER A 16 -3.83 9.69 7.84
N ASN A 17 -3.84 9.53 9.16
CA ASN A 17 -2.71 8.96 9.93
C ASN A 17 -2.84 7.43 10.11
N ARG A 18 -3.75 6.80 9.35
CA ARG A 18 -4.03 5.36 9.43
C ARG A 18 -2.99 4.60 8.64
N HIS A 19 -2.52 3.51 9.22
CA HIS A 19 -1.44 2.74 8.64
C HIS A 19 -1.53 1.29 9.09
N GLU A 20 -0.84 0.41 8.38
CA GLU A 20 -0.62 -0.97 8.78
C GLU A 20 0.65 -1.53 8.14
N ILE A 21 1.21 -2.59 8.73
CA ILE A 21 2.37 -3.32 8.22
C ILE A 21 1.89 -4.53 7.43
N ILE A 22 2.38 -4.65 6.19
CA ILE A 22 2.11 -5.77 5.29
C ILE A 22 3.40 -6.52 4.97
N LEU A 23 3.30 -7.84 4.86
CA LEU A 23 4.36 -8.68 4.32
C LEU A 23 4.20 -8.74 2.80
N VAL A 24 5.19 -8.22 2.08
CA VAL A 24 5.15 -8.04 0.63
C VAL A 24 5.96 -9.14 -0.05
N ASN A 25 5.33 -9.83 -0.99
CA ASN A 25 6.03 -10.68 -1.94
C ASN A 25 6.38 -9.86 -3.20
N PRO A 26 7.67 -9.66 -3.53
CA PRO A 26 8.06 -8.90 -4.72
C PRO A 26 7.61 -9.52 -6.06
N GLY A 27 7.20 -10.79 -6.06
CA GLY A 27 6.69 -11.47 -7.25
C GLY A 27 5.18 -11.35 -7.47
N HIS A 28 4.45 -10.68 -6.55
CA HIS A 28 3.03 -10.41 -6.77
C HIS A 28 2.82 -9.33 -7.84
N ASP A 29 1.73 -9.47 -8.60
CA ASP A 29 1.26 -8.39 -9.45
C ASP A 29 0.60 -7.27 -8.63
N LEU A 30 0.25 -6.16 -9.30
CA LEU A 30 -0.30 -5.01 -8.61
C LEU A 30 -1.71 -5.30 -8.05
N ASP A 31 -2.49 -6.15 -8.70
CA ASP A 31 -3.84 -6.50 -8.24
C ASP A 31 -3.79 -7.36 -6.96
N GLU A 32 -2.93 -8.37 -6.93
CA GLU A 32 -2.65 -9.19 -5.75
C GLU A 32 -2.17 -8.34 -4.55
N LEU A 33 -1.31 -7.35 -4.82
CA LEU A 33 -0.85 -6.39 -3.81
C LEU A 33 -2.02 -5.55 -3.27
N LYS A 34 -2.85 -4.99 -4.16
CA LYS A 34 -4.03 -4.18 -3.79
C LYS A 34 -5.03 -4.99 -2.97
N GLN A 35 -5.40 -6.19 -3.43
CA GLN A 35 -6.33 -7.06 -2.71
C GLN A 35 -5.82 -7.41 -1.31
N SER A 36 -4.51 -7.64 -1.16
CA SER A 36 -3.88 -7.91 0.14
C SER A 36 -3.96 -6.69 1.07
N MET A 37 -3.67 -5.50 0.57
CA MET A 37 -3.78 -4.24 1.32
C MET A 37 -5.23 -3.89 1.66
N GLU A 38 -6.19 -4.09 0.75
CA GLU A 38 -7.63 -3.89 0.99
C GLU A 38 -8.16 -4.79 2.10
N LYS A 39 -7.86 -6.09 2.01
CA LYS A 39 -8.25 -7.07 3.03
C LYS A 39 -7.69 -6.70 4.39
N LEU A 40 -6.43 -6.26 4.43
CA LEU A 40 -5.76 -5.87 5.66
C LEU A 40 -6.34 -4.55 6.21
N ALA A 41 -6.62 -3.57 5.36
CA ALA A 41 -7.25 -2.31 5.74
C ALA A 41 -8.68 -2.50 6.28
N ALA A 42 -9.43 -3.47 5.75
CA ALA A 42 -10.79 -3.79 6.21
C ALA A 42 -10.81 -4.49 7.58
N LEU A 43 -9.81 -5.33 7.87
CA LEU A 43 -9.76 -6.14 9.09
C LEU A 43 -8.98 -5.46 10.23
N SER A 44 -7.99 -4.63 9.90
CA SER A 44 -7.08 -4.06 10.89
C SER A 44 -7.75 -2.93 11.70
N PRO A 45 -7.68 -2.98 13.04
CA PRO A 45 -8.08 -1.85 13.89
C PRO A 45 -7.20 -0.61 13.67
N ASN A 46 -5.97 -0.76 13.17
CA ASN A 46 -5.07 0.36 12.87
C ASN A 46 -5.52 1.16 11.62
N CYS A 47 -6.32 0.53 10.75
CA CYS A 47 -6.90 1.13 9.54
C CYS A 47 -8.33 1.64 9.72
N GLN A 48 -8.95 1.42 10.88
CA GLN A 48 -10.32 1.87 11.16
C GLN A 48 -10.37 3.38 11.45
N GLU A 49 -11.29 4.10 10.83
CA GLU A 49 -11.65 5.45 11.26
C GLU A 49 -12.52 5.40 12.53
N ILE A 50 -12.43 6.41 13.39
CA ILE A 50 -13.25 6.52 14.63
C ILE A 50 -14.77 6.44 14.32
N LEU A 51 -15.19 6.89 13.13
CA LEU A 51 -16.59 6.86 12.65
C LEU A 51 -16.98 5.57 11.90
N SER A 52 -16.06 4.60 11.75
CA SER A 52 -16.30 3.33 11.05
C SER A 52 -17.42 2.49 11.70
N LYS A 53 -17.74 2.73 12.97
CA LYS A 53 -18.87 2.13 13.70
C LYS A 53 -20.24 2.41 13.07
N TYR A 54 -20.33 3.38 12.17
CA TYR A 54 -21.57 3.76 11.46
C TYR A 54 -21.51 3.49 9.96
N ARG A 55 -20.44 2.88 9.43
CA ARG A 55 -20.38 2.49 8.01
C ARG A 55 -21.24 1.26 7.77
N ASN A 56 -21.98 1.27 6.66
CA ASN A 56 -22.68 0.07 6.19
C ASN A 56 -21.67 -1.06 6.01
N LYS A 57 -22.03 -2.25 6.51
CA LYS A 57 -21.19 -3.44 6.43
C LYS A 57 -20.90 -3.87 4.98
N ASP A 58 -21.68 -3.35 4.04
CA ASP A 58 -21.62 -3.67 2.60
C ASP A 58 -20.80 -2.68 1.75
N SER A 59 -20.23 -1.61 2.33
CA SER A 59 -19.33 -0.73 1.58
C SER A 59 -17.89 -1.22 1.68
N VAL A 60 -17.38 -1.83 0.61
CA VAL A 60 -15.97 -2.20 0.46
C VAL A 60 -15.24 -1.00 -0.16
N ASP A 61 -14.29 -0.42 0.58
CA ASP A 61 -13.40 0.58 0.00
C ASP A 61 -12.37 -0.13 -0.89
N HIS A 62 -12.11 0.41 -2.08
CA HIS A 62 -11.15 -0.15 -3.03
C HIS A 62 -9.90 0.73 -3.13
N ILE A 63 -8.73 0.13 -3.33
CA ILE A 63 -7.48 0.84 -3.56
C ILE A 63 -7.39 1.23 -5.04
N SER A 64 -7.64 2.50 -5.30
CA SER A 64 -7.50 3.10 -6.62
C SER A 64 -6.04 3.23 -7.05
N GLU A 65 -5.17 3.61 -6.12
CA GLU A 65 -3.80 4.01 -6.41
C GLU A 65 -2.84 3.56 -5.30
N VAL A 66 -1.66 3.10 -5.70
CA VAL A 66 -0.57 2.74 -4.79
C VAL A 66 0.68 3.49 -5.23
N LYS A 67 1.24 4.30 -4.33
CA LYS A 67 2.52 4.98 -4.53
C LYS A 67 3.53 4.47 -3.53
N VAL A 68 4.80 4.46 -3.92
CA VAL A 68 5.92 4.27 -2.99
C VAL A 68 6.59 5.60 -2.74
N ARG A 69 6.64 6.00 -1.48
CA ARG A 69 7.42 7.13 -1.01
C ARG A 69 8.79 6.64 -0.58
N TRP A 70 9.82 7.08 -1.28
CA TRP A 70 11.18 6.60 -1.09
C TRP A 70 11.81 7.21 0.17
N GLY A 71 12.38 6.34 1.01
CA GLY A 71 13.13 6.70 2.21
C GLY A 71 14.62 6.38 2.05
N GLY A 72 15.48 7.29 2.52
CA GLY A 72 16.94 7.06 2.51
C GLY A 72 17.60 7.01 1.12
N LYS A 73 16.86 7.20 0.03
CA LYS A 73 17.40 7.33 -1.32
C LYS A 73 17.90 8.75 -1.62
N ASP A 74 18.80 8.86 -2.59
CA ASP A 74 19.31 10.16 -3.05
C ASP A 74 18.20 10.97 -3.70
N LYS A 75 17.87 12.12 -3.10
CA LYS A 75 16.80 13.02 -3.54
C LYS A 75 17.08 13.73 -4.87
N GLN A 76 18.33 13.71 -5.34
CA GLN A 76 18.68 14.24 -6.67
C GLN A 76 18.40 13.24 -7.79
N LEU A 77 18.46 11.94 -7.48
CA LEU A 77 18.28 10.85 -8.44
C LEU A 77 16.88 10.24 -8.38
N PHE A 78 16.28 10.17 -7.20
CA PHE A 78 14.98 9.57 -6.99
C PHE A 78 13.87 10.62 -6.90
N PRO A 79 12.71 10.38 -7.55
CA PRO A 79 11.54 11.19 -7.29
C PRO A 79 11.10 11.03 -5.84
N LYS A 80 10.30 11.98 -5.34
CA LYS A 80 9.74 11.91 -3.99
C LYS A 80 8.88 10.66 -3.78
N GLU A 81 8.10 10.33 -4.81
CA GLU A 81 7.19 9.18 -4.83
C GLU A 81 7.18 8.55 -6.22
N THR A 82 6.80 7.29 -6.29
CA THR A 82 6.64 6.53 -7.55
C THR A 82 5.30 5.85 -7.54
N LEU A 83 4.50 6.11 -8.58
CA LEU A 83 3.24 5.43 -8.81
C LEU A 83 3.51 4.00 -9.29
N LEU A 84 2.88 3.02 -8.65
CA LEU A 84 2.93 1.64 -9.10
C LEU A 84 1.99 1.44 -10.30
N THR A 85 2.51 0.78 -11.31
CA THR A 85 1.82 0.29 -12.49
C THR A 85 2.10 -1.20 -12.64
N GLU A 86 1.31 -1.90 -13.45
CA GLU A 86 1.56 -3.33 -13.73
C GLU A 86 2.99 -3.57 -14.22
N ASP A 87 3.49 -2.68 -15.10
CA ASP A 87 4.82 -2.81 -15.70
C ASP A 87 5.97 -2.60 -14.72
N ASN A 88 5.77 -1.79 -13.68
CA ASN A 88 6.84 -1.39 -12.75
C ASN A 88 6.71 -2.00 -11.35
N CYS A 89 5.62 -2.72 -11.06
CA CYS A 89 5.32 -3.24 -9.72
C CYS A 89 6.47 -4.10 -9.19
N GLU A 90 6.75 -5.23 -9.84
CA GLU A 90 7.82 -6.15 -9.43
C GLU A 90 9.20 -5.45 -9.24
N PRO A 91 9.74 -4.67 -10.20
CA PRO A 91 11.05 -4.04 -10.00
C PRO A 91 11.04 -3.01 -8.87
N VAL A 92 9.94 -2.27 -8.65
CA VAL A 92 9.79 -1.34 -7.53
C VAL A 92 9.78 -2.10 -6.20
N LEU A 93 9.00 -3.19 -6.09
CA LEU A 93 8.95 -4.01 -4.88
C LEU A 93 10.31 -4.65 -4.57
N ARG A 94 11.02 -5.14 -5.59
CA ARG A 94 12.38 -5.66 -5.44
C ARG A 94 13.35 -4.58 -4.97
N MET A 95 13.19 -3.34 -5.41
CA MET A 95 14.01 -2.23 -4.95
C MET A 95 13.74 -1.89 -3.47
N MET A 96 12.47 -1.91 -3.05
CA MET A 96 12.10 -1.74 -1.64
C MET A 96 12.70 -2.84 -0.75
N ALA A 97 12.75 -4.08 -1.25
CA ALA A 97 13.36 -5.21 -0.53
C ALA A 97 14.86 -5.03 -0.24
N ILE A 98 15.57 -4.14 -0.93
CA ILE A 98 16.98 -3.83 -0.65
C ILE A 98 17.10 -2.93 0.59
N GLY A 99 16.14 -2.01 0.78
CA GLY A 99 16.10 -1.03 1.86
C GLY A 99 14.93 -1.26 2.81
N VAL A 100 14.73 -2.51 3.25
CA VAL A 100 13.57 -2.91 4.07
C VAL A 100 13.34 -1.94 5.23
N GLY A 101 12.11 -1.43 5.35
CA GLY A 101 11.69 -0.51 6.40
C GLY A 101 12.01 0.97 6.17
N GLN A 102 12.68 1.32 5.07
CA GLN A 102 12.91 2.73 4.70
C GLN A 102 11.76 3.30 3.88
N ASP A 103 11.24 2.51 2.95
CA ASP A 103 10.23 2.91 1.98
C ASP A 103 8.81 2.64 2.51
N VAL A 104 7.85 3.48 2.12
CA VAL A 104 6.47 3.42 2.61
C VAL A 104 5.50 3.45 1.43
N PHE A 105 4.45 2.63 1.47
CA PHE A 105 3.34 2.77 0.53
C PHE A 105 2.38 3.87 0.97
N ASP A 106 1.99 4.73 0.04
CA ASP A 106 0.85 5.61 0.16
C ASP A 106 -0.28 5.06 -0.71
N VAL A 107 -1.39 4.67 -0.08
CA VAL A 107 -2.53 4.07 -0.76
C VAL A 107 -3.73 5.01 -0.77
N LYS A 108 -4.35 5.15 -1.93
CA LYS A 108 -5.55 5.96 -2.10
C LYS A 108 -6.78 5.08 -2.16
N LEU A 109 -7.65 5.22 -1.17
CA LEU A 109 -8.94 4.53 -1.14
C LEU A 109 -10.01 5.31 -1.91
N GLU A 110 -10.75 4.61 -2.75
CA GLU A 110 -12.01 5.06 -3.32
C GLU A 110 -13.16 4.36 -2.60
N LYS A 111 -14.14 5.16 -2.15
CA LYS A 111 -15.36 4.61 -1.58
C LYS A 111 -16.14 3.93 -2.68
N ALA A 112 -16.56 2.68 -2.47
CA ALA A 112 -17.55 2.05 -3.35
C ALA A 112 -18.76 2.98 -3.47
N ALA A 113 -19.12 3.33 -4.71
CA ALA A 113 -20.30 4.11 -4.98
C ALA A 113 -21.50 3.35 -4.37
N ALA A 114 -22.21 3.99 -3.44
CA ALA A 114 -23.48 3.46 -2.97
C ALA A 114 -24.38 3.28 -4.19
N LYS A 115 -24.71 2.04 -4.55
CA LYS A 115 -25.73 1.77 -5.56
C LYS A 115 -27.01 2.46 -5.08
N LYS A 116 -27.42 3.51 -5.79
CA LYS A 116 -28.72 4.15 -5.63
C LYS A 116 -29.83 3.21 -6.07
#